data_AF-A0A382LDU0-F1
#
_entry.id   AF-A0A382LDU0-F1
#
_cell.length_a   1.000
_cell.length_b   1.000
_cell.length_c   1.000
_cell.angle_alpha   90.00
_cell.angle_beta   90.00
_cell.angle_gamma   90.00
#
_symmetry.space_group_name_H-M   'P 1'
#
loop_
_entity.id
_entity.type
_entity.pdbx_description
1 polymer ?
#
loop_
_entity_poly.entity_id
_entity_poly.type
_entity_poly.pdbx_seq_one_letter_code
_entity_poly.pdbx_strand_id
1 'polypeptide(L)'
;WLFFRLPPAARLQRTALAMVLGGALGNIIDRIRLDYVIDFFDVGVSEAWRWPVFNVADSFVTIGILVLALSWSRHQDAEAGAVENSD
;
A
#
# COMPACT_ATOMS: atom_id res chain seq x y z
N TRP A 1 27.25 -0.47 -11.67
CA TRP A 1 26.71 -1.38 -12.70
C TRP A 1 25.68 -2.38 -12.15
N LEU A 2 25.73 -2.76 -10.86
CA LEU A 2 24.78 -3.71 -10.24
C LEU A 2 23.39 -3.12 -9.91
N PHE A 3 23.26 -1.79 -9.83
CA PHE A 3 22.03 -1.12 -9.37
C PHE A 3 20.84 -1.25 -10.35
N PHE A 4 21.10 -1.53 -11.63
CA PHE A 4 20.07 -1.64 -12.67
C PHE A 4 19.50 -3.06 -12.83
N ARG A 5 19.99 -4.05 -12.07
CA ARG A 5 19.56 -5.46 -12.14
C ARG A 5 18.61 -5.88 -11.02
N LEU A 6 17.87 -4.95 -10.44
CA LEU A 6 16.80 -5.29 -9.51
C LEU A 6 15.56 -5.70 -10.31
N PRO A 7 14.99 -6.90 -10.08
CA PRO A 7 13.75 -7.32 -10.71
C PRO A 7 12.71 -6.20 -10.60
N PRO A 8 11.90 -5.93 -11.63
CA PRO A 8 10.84 -4.94 -11.57
C PRO A 8 9.92 -5.13 -10.34
N ALA A 9 9.68 -6.39 -9.96
CA ALA A 9 8.97 -6.76 -8.74
C ALA A 9 9.60 -6.17 -7.46
N ALA A 10 10.93 -6.18 -7.35
CA ALA A 10 11.63 -5.65 -6.17
C ALA A 10 11.48 -4.13 -6.04
N ARG A 11 11.38 -3.39 -7.15
CA ARG A 11 11.18 -1.92 -7.11
C ARG A 11 9.75 -1.59 -6.67
N LEU A 12 8.76 -2.26 -7.23
CA LEU A 12 7.35 -2.04 -6.87
C LEU A 12 7.07 -2.40 -5.40
N GLN A 13 7.56 -3.54 -4.93
CA GLN A 13 7.43 -3.97 -3.54
C GLN A 13 8.10 -3.02 -2.55
N ARG A 14 9.30 -2.51 -2.89
CA ARG A 14 10.00 -1.52 -2.05
C ARG A 14 9.22 -0.21 -1.95
N THR A 15 8.70 0.30 -3.07
CA THR A 15 7.86 1.50 -3.06
C THR A 15 6.60 1.28 -2.22
N ALA A 16 5.94 0.13 -2.39
CA ALA A 16 4.74 -0.19 -1.63
C ALA A 16 5.00 -0.30 -0.12
N LEU A 17 6.11 -0.92 0.29
CA LEU A 17 6.54 -0.95 1.69
C LEU A 17 6.84 0.46 2.23
N ALA A 18 7.50 1.30 1.43
CA ALA A 18 7.76 2.69 1.80
C ALA A 18 6.46 3.50 1.96
N MET A 19 5.43 3.23 1.15
CA MET A 19 4.10 3.86 1.30
C MET A 19 3.45 3.44 2.61
N VAL A 20 3.43 2.14 2.95
CA VAL A 20 2.85 1.66 4.21
C VAL A 20 3.57 2.27 5.42
N LEU A 21 4.91 2.20 5.43
CA LEU A 21 5.71 2.77 6.51
C LEU A 21 5.56 4.29 6.61
N GLY A 22 5.58 4.99 5.48
CA GLY A 22 5.40 6.44 5.43
C GLY A 22 4.04 6.90 5.96
N GLY A 23 2.96 6.22 5.57
CA GLY A 23 1.62 6.51 6.08
C GLY A 23 1.50 6.23 7.58
N ALA A 24 1.98 5.06 8.04
CA ALA A 24 1.97 4.73 9.47
C ALA A 24 2.78 5.75 10.30
N LEU A 25 3.96 6.14 9.82
CA LEU A 25 4.79 7.17 10.46
C LEU A 25 4.11 8.53 10.47
N GLY A 26 3.43 8.94 9.39
CA GLY A 26 2.67 10.20 9.35
C GLY A 26 1.63 10.27 10.47
N ASN A 27 0.81 9.23 10.60
CA ASN A 27 -0.20 9.14 11.67
C ASN A 27 0.42 9.07 13.08
N ILE A 28 1.63 8.52 13.24
CA ILE A 28 2.34 8.53 14.53
C ILE A 28 2.86 9.93 14.84
N ILE A 29 3.47 10.61 13.87
CA ILE A 29 3.98 11.97 14.03
C ILE A 29 2.87 12.94 14.42
N ASP A 30 1.69 12.81 13.79
CA ASP A 30 0.52 13.61 14.13
C ASP A 30 0.11 13.40 15.59
N ARG A 31 0.00 12.14 16.04
CA ARG A 31 -0.30 11.84 17.45
C ARG A 31 0.75 12.37 18.42
N ILE A 32 2.03 12.30 18.07
CA ILE A 32 3.10 12.82 18.96
C ILE A 32 3.04 14.36 19.05
N ARG A 33 2.68 15.05 17.97
CA ARG A 33 2.70 16.52 17.91
C ARG A 33 1.39 17.15 18.38
N LEU A 34 0.27 16.51 18.11
CA LEU A 34 -1.07 17.06 18.23
C LEU A 34 -1.95 16.28 19.20
N ASP A 35 -1.52 15.10 19.66
CA ASP A 35 -2.29 14.14 20.49
C ASP A 35 -3.47 13.46 19.75
N TYR A 36 -3.73 13.86 18.51
CA TYR A 36 -4.74 13.25 17.63
C TYR A 36 -4.26 13.23 16.17
N VAL A 37 -4.98 12.48 15.33
CA VAL A 37 -4.76 12.43 13.88
C VAL A 37 -5.78 13.36 13.21
N ILE A 38 -5.35 14.14 12.22
CA ILE A 38 -6.28 15.01 11.47
C ILE A 38 -6.84 14.24 10.27
N ASP A 39 -8.15 14.06 10.28
CA ASP A 39 -8.90 13.46 9.17
C ASP A 39 -9.54 14.56 8.32
N PHE A 40 -9.26 14.54 7.01
CA PHE A 40 -9.67 15.61 6.09
C PHE A 40 -10.72 15.16 5.06
N PHE A 41 -10.74 13.88 4.71
CA PHE A 41 -11.60 13.37 3.64
C PHE A 41 -12.85 12.73 4.22
N ASP A 42 -14.00 13.38 4.03
CA ASP A 42 -15.33 12.84 4.31
C ASP A 42 -16.02 12.54 2.97
N VAL A 43 -16.45 11.30 2.77
CA VAL A 43 -17.05 10.82 1.52
C VAL A 43 -18.35 10.09 1.84
N GLY A 44 -19.48 10.62 1.38
CA GLY A 44 -20.78 10.01 1.60
C GLY A 44 -21.90 10.76 0.88
N VAL A 45 -23.02 10.07 0.66
CA VAL A 45 -24.22 10.65 0.02
C VAL A 45 -25.32 10.94 1.06
N SER A 46 -25.37 10.17 2.13
CA SER A 46 -26.27 10.36 3.27
C SER A 46 -25.66 9.76 4.53
N GLU A 47 -26.22 10.05 5.71
CA GLU A 47 -25.72 9.47 6.98
C GLU A 47 -25.74 7.95 7.00
N ALA A 48 -26.67 7.31 6.26
CA ALA A 48 -26.72 5.86 6.12
C ALA A 48 -25.66 5.29 5.15
N TRP A 49 -25.11 6.13 4.27
CA TRP A 49 -24.13 5.77 3.23
C TRP A 49 -22.94 6.71 3.28
N ARG A 50 -22.29 6.80 4.44
CA ARG A 50 -21.09 7.60 4.67
C ARG A 50 -19.91 6.69 4.97
N TRP A 51 -18.85 6.87 4.20
CA TRP A 51 -17.57 6.20 4.42
C TRP A 51 -16.88 6.83 5.64
N PRO A 52 -16.15 6.05 6.46
CA PRO A 52 -15.37 6.60 7.56
C PRO A 52 -14.42 7.70 7.07
N VAL A 53 -14.37 8.83 7.78
CA VAL A 53 -13.45 9.92 7.46
C VAL A 53 -12.01 9.38 7.53
N PHE A 54 -11.17 9.77 6.58
CA PHE A 54 -9.79 9.29 6.49
C PHE A 54 -8.84 10.41 6.09
N ASN A 55 -7.53 10.12 6.16
CA ASN A 55 -6.50 11.07 5.77
C ASN A 55 -5.56 10.54 4.67
N VAL A 56 -4.58 11.38 4.31
CA VAL A 56 -3.58 11.03 3.27
C VAL A 56 -2.70 9.86 3.73
N ALA A 57 -2.37 9.76 5.01
CA ALA A 57 -1.57 8.66 5.57
C ALA A 57 -2.30 7.31 5.44
N ASP A 58 -3.60 7.26 5.73
CA ASP A 58 -4.43 6.06 5.55
C ASP A 58 -4.51 5.64 4.09
N SER A 59 -4.54 6.63 3.18
CA SER A 59 -4.52 6.39 1.73
C SER A 59 -3.19 5.73 1.30
N PHE A 60 -2.05 6.20 1.82
CA PHE A 60 -0.74 5.57 1.55
C PHE A 60 -0.65 4.15 2.08
N VAL A 61 -1.14 3.90 3.30
CA VAL A 61 -1.19 2.54 3.87
C VAL A 61 -2.06 1.63 3.00
N THR A 62 -3.27 2.08 2.66
CA THR A 62 -4.24 1.28 1.87
C THR A 62 -3.68 0.94 0.50
N ILE A 63 -3.19 1.93 -0.24
CA ILE A 63 -2.63 1.71 -1.59
C ILE A 63 -1.36 0.85 -1.51
N GLY A 64 -0.48 1.08 -0.54
CA GLY A 64 0.73 0.27 -0.34
C GLY A 64 0.40 -1.20 -0.10
N ILE A 65 -0.58 -1.51 0.77
CA ILE A 65 -1.04 -2.87 1.01
C ILE A 65 -1.64 -3.50 -0.26
N LEU A 66 -2.48 -2.77 -0.99
CA LEU A 66 -3.07 -3.26 -2.24
C LEU A 66 -1.99 -3.59 -3.28
N VAL A 67 -0.97 -2.73 -3.41
CA VAL A 67 0.15 -2.98 -4.33
C VAL A 67 0.95 -4.21 -3.91
N LEU A 68 1.21 -4.41 -2.61
CA LEU A 68 1.88 -5.62 -2.10
C LEU A 68 1.06 -6.88 -2.40
N ALA A 69 -0.24 -6.86 -2.12
CA ALA A 69 -1.15 -7.99 -2.36
C ALA A 69 -1.21 -8.35 -3.85
N LEU A 70 -1.35 -7.35 -4.74
CA LEU A 70 -1.36 -7.57 -6.19
C LEU A 70 0.00 -8.05 -6.71
N SER A 71 1.10 -7.56 -6.13
CA SER A 71 2.44 -8.03 -6.49
C SER A 71 2.66 -9.49 -6.10
N TRP A 72 2.09 -9.93 -4.97
CA TRP A 72 2.20 -11.32 -4.51
C TRP A 72 1.39 -12.27 -5.39
N SER A 73 0.16 -11.90 -5.77
CA SER A 73 -0.66 -12.71 -6.68
C SER A 73 0.04 -12.98 -8.01
N ARG A 74 0.61 -11.94 -8.62
CA ARG A 74 1.32 -12.07 -9.91
C ARG A 74 2.56 -12.97 -9.86
N HIS A 75 3.17 -13.10 -8.69
CA HIS A 75 4.33 -13.99 -8.53
C HIS A 75 3.90 -15.46 -8.54
N GLN A 76 2.75 -15.78 -7.93
CA GLN A 76 2.18 -17.14 -7.92
C GLN A 76 1.73 -17.60 -9.31
N ASP A 77 1.10 -16.71 -10.09
CA ASP A 77 0.65 -17.02 -11.46
C ASP A 77 1.84 -17.35 -12.39
N ALA A 78 2.96 -16.63 -12.21
CA ALA A 78 4.18 -16.84 -12.99
C ALA A 78 4.89 -18.17 -12.62
N GLU A 79 4.88 -18.55 -11.34
CA GLU A 79 5.44 -19.82 -10.88
C GLU A 79 4.58 -21.02 -11.31
N ALA A 80 3.24 -20.92 -11.21
CA ALA A 80 2.32 -21.96 -11.64
C ALA A 80 2.43 -22.26 -13.14
N GLY A 81 2.47 -21.22 -13.98
CA GLY A 81 2.65 -21.40 -15.42
C GLY A 81 4.02 -21.93 -15.83
N ALA A 82 5.07 -21.70 -15.03
CA ALA A 82 6.39 -22.26 -15.29
C ALA A 82 6.47 -23.76 -15.01
N VAL A 83 5.74 -24.25 -14.00
CA VAL A 83 5.64 -25.68 -13.67
C VAL A 83 4.85 -26.43 -14.74
N GLU A 84 3.70 -25.91 -15.18
CA GLU A 84 2.87 -26.54 -16.22
C GLU A 84 3.60 -26.69 -17.57
N ASN A 85 4.46 -25.74 -17.94
CA ASN A 85 5.23 -25.81 -19.20
C ASN A 85 6.49 -26.71 -19.12
N SER A 86 6.79 -27.28 -17.94
CA SER A 86 7.94 -28.17 -17.74
C SER A 86 7.57 -29.66 -17.66
N ASP A 87 6.28 -29.98 -17.61
CA ASP A 87 5.71 -31.33 -17.68
C ASP A 87 5.29 -31.69 -19.12
#